data_AF-G5AQS6-F1
#
_entry.id   AF-G5AQS6-F1
#
_cell.length_a   1.000
_cell.length_b   1.000
_cell.length_c   1.000
_cell.angle_alpha   90.00
_cell.angle_beta   90.00
_cell.angle_gamma   90.00
#
_symmetry.space_group_name_H-M   'P 1'
#
loop_
_entity.id
_entity.type
_entity.pdbx_description
1 polymer ?
#
loop_
_entity_poly.entity_id
_entity_poly.type
_entity_poly.pdbx_seq_one_letter_code
_entity_poly.pdbx_strand_id
1 'polypeptide(L)'
;MVTARQEPRMVLISPTCEDDTLTLSAAYSQDLLLPIKTPTTNPVRTCRVHGLEVQGRDCGEAAAQWITSFLQSKPYRLVHFELQMRPRSSQQIRAAFGPSDQVAYSDSSPFLVLSEASLADLNSRLEKKVTATNFRPNIVISGCGVYEEDTWDELLIGDVRLRRVMACSRCILTTVDPDTGVMHRKEPLEMLRRCILTTVDPDTGVMHRKEPLEMLRRSGRDERSREVDAERRSVAGPVPTVISASAAEEASVHGDTVGMRVGCAAVVTPGPRQVTRQVSGDAPSGWIPPQPLPACDPQNSLSCCSYRQCDPSEQKLYGKLPLFGQYFVLQSPGTVRVGDTVYLLSQ
;
A
#
# COMPACT_ATOMS: atom_id res chain seq x y z
N MET A 1 13.83 1.86 16.50
CA MET A 1 14.19 1.27 15.19
C MET A 1 14.50 2.38 14.20
N VAL A 2 15.30 2.09 13.18
CA VAL A 2 15.52 2.99 12.05
C VAL A 2 14.57 2.61 10.92
N THR A 3 14.07 3.62 10.22
CA THR A 3 13.17 3.45 9.06
C THR A 3 13.84 4.01 7.82
N ALA A 4 13.40 3.58 6.63
CA ALA A 4 13.96 4.10 5.38
C ALA A 4 13.66 5.60 5.14
N ARG A 5 12.81 6.22 5.99
CA ARG A 5 12.67 7.68 6.07
C ARG A 5 13.92 8.36 6.62
N GLN A 6 14.65 7.67 7.50
CA GLN A 6 15.85 8.15 8.19
C GLN A 6 17.13 7.65 7.52
N GLU A 7 17.13 6.41 7.02
CA GLU A 7 18.24 5.80 6.29
C GLU A 7 17.73 5.20 4.97
N PRO A 8 17.60 6.03 3.91
CA PRO A 8 17.03 5.60 2.63
C PRO A 8 17.77 4.45 1.96
N ARG A 9 19.10 4.34 2.14
CA ARG A 9 19.93 3.28 1.56
C ARG A 9 19.53 1.88 2.00
N MET A 10 18.75 1.74 3.09
CA MET A 10 18.21 0.44 3.50
C MET A 10 17.30 -0.23 2.45
N VAL A 11 16.70 0.53 1.53
CA VAL A 11 15.87 -0.07 0.47
C VAL A 11 16.67 -0.91 -0.52
N LEU A 12 18.00 -0.74 -0.53
CA LEU A 12 18.93 -1.45 -1.41
C LEU A 12 19.37 -2.82 -0.88
N ILE A 13 19.01 -3.13 0.38
CA ILE A 13 19.24 -4.46 0.94
C ILE A 13 18.10 -5.34 0.44
N SER A 14 18.39 -6.38 -0.33
CA SER A 14 17.43 -7.34 -0.86
C SER A 14 17.46 -8.65 -0.04
N PRO A 15 16.45 -8.91 0.81
CA PRO A 15 16.22 -10.20 1.41
C PRO A 15 15.56 -11.14 0.39
N THR A 16 16.07 -12.35 0.33
CA THR A 16 15.42 -13.49 -0.32
C THR A 16 15.34 -14.62 0.69
N CYS A 17 14.33 -15.46 0.55
CA CYS A 17 14.03 -16.49 1.53
C CYS A 17 13.81 -17.80 0.79
N GLU A 18 14.78 -18.71 0.89
CA GLU A 18 14.71 -20.04 0.27
C GLU A 18 14.88 -21.09 1.37
N ASP A 19 13.93 -22.02 1.42
CA ASP A 19 13.83 -23.07 2.45
C ASP A 19 13.84 -22.50 3.89
N ASP A 20 14.92 -22.77 4.64
CA ASP A 20 15.15 -22.32 6.02
C ASP A 20 16.22 -21.20 6.11
N THR A 21 16.59 -20.59 4.98
CA THR A 21 17.65 -19.59 4.89
C THR A 21 17.14 -18.25 4.37
N LEU A 22 17.40 -17.18 5.13
CA LEU A 22 17.32 -15.80 4.68
C LEU A 22 18.66 -15.38 4.10
N THR A 23 18.67 -14.93 2.85
CA THR A 23 19.83 -14.30 2.23
C THR A 23 19.61 -12.80 2.14
N LEU A 24 20.53 -12.01 2.70
CA LEU A 24 20.59 -10.56 2.48
C LEU A 24 21.64 -10.24 1.43
N SER A 25 21.20 -9.63 0.33
CA SER A 25 22.04 -9.20 -0.77
C SER A 25 22.05 -7.68 -0.88
N ALA A 26 23.17 -7.09 -1.26
CA ALA A 26 23.24 -5.69 -1.64
C ALA A 26 24.38 -5.48 -2.63
N ALA A 27 24.27 -4.44 -3.47
CA ALA A 27 25.30 -4.14 -4.46
C ALA A 27 26.67 -3.97 -3.80
N TYR A 28 27.69 -4.59 -4.39
CA TYR A 28 29.09 -4.53 -3.91
C TYR A 28 29.31 -5.11 -2.50
N SER A 29 28.39 -5.94 -2.01
CA SER A 29 28.51 -6.66 -0.73
C SER A 29 28.45 -8.16 -0.97
N GLN A 30 29.21 -8.94 -0.19
CA GLN A 30 29.05 -10.40 -0.16
C GLN A 30 27.68 -10.73 0.44
N ASP A 31 26.93 -11.66 -0.17
CA ASP A 31 25.65 -12.10 0.38
C ASP A 31 25.81 -12.66 1.80
N LEU A 32 24.89 -12.27 2.69
CA LEU A 32 24.82 -12.78 4.06
C LEU A 32 23.70 -13.81 4.17
N LEU A 33 24.05 -15.04 4.53
CA LEU A 33 23.10 -16.10 4.80
C LEU A 33 22.82 -16.17 6.31
N LEU A 34 21.55 -16.18 6.68
CA LEU A 34 21.05 -16.26 8.04
C LEU A 34 19.99 -17.36 8.14
N PRO A 35 19.91 -18.10 9.25
CA PRO A 35 18.79 -19.01 9.47
C PRO A 35 17.49 -18.20 9.67
N ILE A 36 16.39 -18.63 9.05
CA ILE A 36 15.06 -18.01 9.28
C ILE A 36 14.69 -18.08 10.77
N LYS A 37 14.97 -19.22 11.40
CA LYS A 37 14.82 -19.38 12.85
C LYS A 37 16.07 -18.89 13.54
N THR A 38 15.98 -17.69 14.08
CA THR A 38 17.06 -17.11 14.88
C THR A 38 17.36 -17.98 16.11
N PRO A 39 18.64 -18.24 16.44
CA PRO A 39 18.99 -19.01 17.63
C PRO A 39 18.36 -18.44 18.90
N THR A 40 17.70 -19.31 19.68
CA THR A 40 17.03 -18.92 20.93
C THR A 40 17.98 -18.39 22.00
N THR A 41 19.27 -18.71 21.87
CA THR A 41 20.37 -18.20 22.70
C THR A 41 20.65 -16.71 22.50
N ASN A 42 20.26 -16.12 21.36
CA ASN A 42 20.50 -14.72 21.09
C ASN A 42 19.63 -13.84 22.01
N PRO A 43 20.08 -12.64 22.41
CA PRO A 43 19.29 -11.79 23.29
C PRO A 43 18.01 -11.29 22.63
N VAL A 44 16.91 -11.21 23.40
CA VAL A 44 15.72 -10.44 23.00
C VAL A 44 15.97 -8.97 23.32
N ARG A 45 15.67 -8.09 22.37
CA ARG A 45 15.78 -6.65 22.54
C ARG A 45 14.42 -5.98 22.50
N THR A 46 14.19 -5.06 23.44
CA THR A 46 13.04 -4.14 23.39
C THR A 46 13.35 -3.02 22.40
N CYS A 47 12.52 -2.92 21.37
CA CYS A 47 12.61 -1.94 20.31
C CYS A 47 11.42 -0.97 20.39
N ARG A 48 11.54 0.18 19.72
CA ARG A 48 10.43 1.15 19.54
C ARG A 48 10.17 1.41 18.07
N VAL A 49 8.90 1.27 17.66
CA VAL A 49 8.40 1.54 16.31
C VAL A 49 7.17 2.42 16.43
N HIS A 50 7.21 3.63 15.85
CA HIS A 50 6.13 4.62 15.95
C HIS A 50 5.70 4.92 17.39
N GLY A 51 6.67 5.01 18.30
CA GLY A 51 6.41 5.30 19.72
C GLY A 51 6.01 4.08 20.56
N LEU A 52 5.55 2.99 19.94
CA LEU A 52 5.14 1.77 20.63
C LEU A 52 6.30 0.78 20.78
N GLU A 53 6.30 0.05 21.90
CA GLU A 53 7.30 -0.97 22.18
C GLU A 53 6.98 -2.28 21.47
N VAL A 54 8.02 -2.97 21.01
CA VAL A 54 7.93 -4.28 20.37
C VAL A 54 9.23 -5.03 20.60
N GLN A 55 9.17 -6.33 20.80
CA GLN A 55 10.35 -7.16 21.00
C GLN A 55 10.92 -7.65 19.65
N GLY A 56 12.19 -8.04 19.67
CA GLY A 56 12.82 -8.76 18.57
C GLY A 56 14.07 -9.50 19.04
N ARG A 57 14.25 -10.73 18.56
CA ARG A 57 15.43 -11.56 18.78
C ARG A 57 16.58 -11.03 17.93
N ASP A 58 17.74 -10.81 18.51
CA ASP A 58 18.93 -10.36 17.77
C ASP A 58 19.37 -11.42 16.74
N CYS A 59 19.58 -11.03 15.48
CA CYS A 59 20.03 -11.95 14.43
C CYS A 59 21.53 -12.24 14.44
N GLY A 60 22.26 -11.79 15.47
CA GLY A 60 23.67 -12.09 15.68
C GLY A 60 24.62 -11.03 15.12
N GLU A 61 25.90 -11.21 15.42
CA GLU A 61 26.94 -10.22 15.12
C GLU A 61 27.22 -10.09 13.63
N ALA A 62 27.17 -11.20 12.89
CA ALA A 62 27.35 -11.19 11.43
C ALA A 62 26.31 -10.28 10.75
N ALA A 63 25.04 -10.38 11.15
CA ALA A 63 23.97 -9.52 10.63
C ALA A 63 24.18 -8.05 10.98
N ALA A 64 24.57 -7.76 12.23
CA ALA A 64 24.84 -6.40 12.66
C ALA A 64 26.01 -5.76 11.91
N GLN A 65 27.12 -6.50 11.77
CA GLN A 65 28.31 -6.04 11.04
C GLN A 65 28.01 -5.83 9.56
N TRP A 66 27.32 -6.77 8.92
CA TRP A 66 26.97 -6.67 7.50
C TRP A 66 26.13 -5.43 7.21
N ILE A 67 25.05 -5.19 7.97
CA ILE A 67 24.18 -4.04 7.77
C ILE A 67 24.92 -2.73 8.10
N THR A 68 25.70 -2.72 9.19
CA THR A 68 26.48 -1.53 9.60
C THR A 68 27.53 -1.18 8.54
N SER A 69 28.23 -2.17 8.01
CA SER A 69 29.25 -1.98 6.97
C SER A 69 28.65 -1.54 5.64
N PHE A 70 27.45 -2.01 5.29
CA PHE A 70 26.77 -1.57 4.07
C PHE A 70 26.28 -0.12 4.16
N LEU A 71 25.62 0.24 5.28
CA LEU A 71 24.99 1.55 5.45
C LEU A 71 26.01 2.65 5.81
N GLN A 72 27.10 2.31 6.50
CA GLN A 72 28.22 3.20 6.83
C GLN A 72 27.84 4.48 7.59
N SER A 73 26.70 4.50 8.28
CA SER A 73 26.19 5.70 8.96
C SER A 73 26.19 5.55 10.48
N LYS A 74 25.60 4.48 11.02
CA LYS A 74 25.51 4.17 12.46
C LYS A 74 25.63 2.67 12.69
N PRO A 75 25.94 2.22 13.91
CA PRO A 75 25.84 0.81 14.25
C PRO A 75 24.37 0.36 14.23
N TYR A 76 24.10 -0.71 13.49
CA TYR A 76 22.78 -1.30 13.32
C TYR A 76 22.76 -2.75 13.77
N ARG A 77 21.59 -3.21 14.19
CA ARG A 77 21.32 -4.64 14.45
C ARG A 77 20.02 -5.04 13.78
N LEU A 78 20.04 -6.23 13.20
CA LEU A 78 18.84 -6.89 12.70
C LEU A 78 18.17 -7.63 13.85
N VAL A 79 16.85 -7.53 13.93
CA VAL A 79 16.04 -8.29 14.89
C VAL A 79 14.90 -9.00 14.19
N HIS A 80 14.51 -10.16 14.70
CA HIS A 80 13.42 -10.98 14.20
C HIS A 80 12.29 -11.08 15.24
N PHE A 81 11.05 -10.94 14.80
CA PHE A 81 9.87 -11.09 15.66
C PHE A 81 9.49 -12.57 15.77
N GLU A 82 9.43 -13.10 16.98
CA GLU A 82 9.00 -14.49 17.24
C GLU A 82 7.52 -14.52 17.64
N LEU A 83 6.77 -15.58 17.29
CA LEU A 83 5.31 -15.64 17.51
C LEU A 83 4.89 -15.58 18.99
N GLN A 84 5.76 -15.99 19.92
CA GLN A 84 5.55 -15.85 21.36
C GLN A 84 5.71 -14.41 21.87
N MET A 85 6.27 -13.51 21.06
CA MET A 85 6.44 -12.12 21.45
C MET A 85 5.12 -11.37 21.32
N ARG A 86 4.97 -10.32 22.14
CA ARG A 86 3.78 -9.46 22.04
C ARG A 86 3.90 -8.54 20.81
N PRO A 87 2.97 -8.63 19.83
CA PRO A 87 2.94 -7.71 18.71
C PRO A 87 2.37 -6.34 19.13
N ARG A 88 2.49 -5.36 18.25
CA ARG A 88 1.88 -4.04 18.45
C ARG A 88 0.41 -4.07 18.01
N SER A 89 -0.43 -3.34 18.72
CA SER A 89 -1.84 -3.14 18.35
C SER A 89 -1.95 -2.11 17.25
N SER A 90 -2.59 -2.47 16.12
CA SER A 90 -2.89 -1.53 15.04
C SER A 90 -3.86 -0.44 15.48
N GLN A 91 -4.81 -0.77 16.38
CA GLN A 91 -5.77 0.20 16.94
C GLN A 91 -5.08 1.32 17.73
N GLN A 92 -4.02 1.01 18.48
CA GLN A 92 -3.23 2.03 19.19
C GLN A 92 -2.46 2.96 18.24
N ILE A 93 -2.19 2.51 17.02
CA ILE A 93 -1.52 3.30 15.98
C ILE A 93 -2.54 4.15 15.22
N ARG A 94 -3.69 3.55 14.88
CA ARG A 94 -4.81 4.20 14.17
C ARG A 94 -6.15 3.68 14.67
N ALA A 95 -7.02 4.57 15.11
CA ALA A 95 -8.30 4.24 15.73
C ALA A 95 -9.28 3.45 14.84
N ALA A 96 -9.12 3.49 13.51
CA ALA A 96 -9.97 2.77 12.57
C ALA A 96 -9.80 1.24 12.63
N PHE A 97 -8.70 0.73 13.20
CA PHE A 97 -8.46 -0.71 13.33
C PHE A 97 -9.21 -1.30 14.53
N GLY A 98 -9.55 -2.59 14.43
CA GLY A 98 -10.17 -3.35 15.49
C GLY A 98 -9.19 -3.73 16.61
N PRO A 99 -9.69 -4.13 17.78
CA PRO A 99 -8.86 -4.46 18.94
C PRO A 99 -7.97 -5.71 18.74
N SER A 100 -8.38 -6.62 17.85
CA SER A 100 -7.62 -7.82 17.47
C SER A 100 -6.58 -7.56 16.38
N ASP A 101 -6.63 -6.41 15.70
CA ASP A 101 -5.72 -6.11 14.60
C ASP A 101 -4.33 -5.77 15.16
N GLN A 102 -3.33 -6.49 14.68
CA GLN A 102 -1.97 -6.43 15.21
C GLN A 102 -0.96 -6.29 14.09
N VAL A 103 0.25 -5.84 14.42
CA VAL A 103 1.41 -5.80 13.54
C VAL A 103 2.70 -6.01 14.34
N ALA A 104 3.68 -6.69 13.75
CA ALA A 104 5.03 -6.73 14.30
C ALA A 104 5.73 -5.38 14.04
N TYR A 105 6.40 -5.23 12.89
CA TYR A 105 7.18 -4.03 12.55
C TYR A 105 6.55 -3.14 11.47
N SER A 106 5.47 -3.57 10.82
CA SER A 106 4.73 -2.79 9.81
C SER A 106 4.19 -1.47 10.36
N ASP A 107 4.04 -0.44 9.51
CA ASP A 107 3.67 0.91 9.97
C ASP A 107 2.34 0.93 10.75
N SER A 108 1.27 0.34 10.20
CA SER A 108 -0.05 0.28 10.87
C SER A 108 -0.93 -0.91 10.51
N SER A 109 -0.77 -1.50 9.32
CA SER A 109 -1.63 -2.57 8.81
C SER A 109 -0.81 -3.81 8.43
N PRO A 110 -1.38 -5.03 8.55
CA PRO A 110 -0.75 -6.24 8.06
C PRO A 110 -0.68 -6.30 6.52
N PHE A 111 -1.67 -5.73 5.81
CA PHE A 111 -1.73 -5.79 4.35
C PHE A 111 -2.02 -4.42 3.72
N LEU A 112 -1.22 -4.06 2.72
CA LEU A 112 -1.49 -2.96 1.80
C LEU A 112 -1.82 -3.54 0.43
N VAL A 113 -3.00 -3.19 -0.09
CA VAL A 113 -3.47 -3.54 -1.43
C VAL A 113 -3.40 -2.31 -2.34
N LEU A 114 -2.98 -2.52 -3.58
CA LEU A 114 -2.93 -1.50 -4.62
C LEU A 114 -3.33 -2.12 -5.97
N SER A 115 -4.04 -1.39 -6.84
CA SER A 115 -4.31 -1.89 -8.19
C SER A 115 -3.25 -1.46 -9.21
N GLU A 116 -3.02 -2.29 -10.24
CA GLU A 116 -2.20 -1.92 -11.39
C GLU A 116 -2.80 -0.72 -12.15
N ALA A 117 -4.14 -0.64 -12.21
CA ALA A 117 -4.86 0.45 -12.86
C ALA A 117 -4.59 1.80 -12.17
N SER A 118 -4.65 1.86 -10.84
CA SER A 118 -4.29 3.06 -10.06
C SER A 118 -2.83 3.46 -10.25
N LEU A 119 -1.91 2.48 -10.29
CA LEU A 119 -0.50 2.74 -10.53
C LEU A 119 -0.25 3.27 -11.95
N ALA A 120 -0.92 2.71 -12.96
CA ALA A 120 -0.85 3.15 -14.34
C ALA A 120 -1.40 4.58 -14.51
N ASP A 121 -2.53 4.90 -13.91
CA ASP A 121 -3.10 6.25 -13.93
C ASP A 121 -2.15 7.26 -13.27
N LEU A 122 -1.61 6.96 -12.08
CA LEU A 122 -0.61 7.84 -11.45
C LEU A 122 0.60 8.05 -12.36
N ASN A 123 1.11 6.97 -12.95
CA ASN A 123 2.25 7.02 -13.85
C ASN A 123 1.95 7.82 -15.12
N SER A 124 0.73 7.82 -15.65
CA SER A 124 0.37 8.63 -16.83
C SER A 124 0.60 10.13 -16.61
N ARG A 125 0.59 10.56 -15.35
CA ARG A 125 0.70 11.97 -14.94
C ARG A 125 2.11 12.36 -14.46
N LEU A 126 2.99 11.39 -14.23
CA LEU A 126 4.35 11.61 -13.74
C LEU A 126 5.35 11.67 -14.90
N GLU A 127 6.31 12.58 -14.83
CA GLU A 127 7.46 12.60 -15.74
C GLU A 127 8.36 11.39 -15.50
N LYS A 128 8.87 11.26 -14.25
CA LYS A 128 9.59 10.07 -13.80
C LYS A 128 8.59 9.05 -13.27
N LYS A 129 8.46 7.93 -13.98
CA LYS A 129 7.57 6.83 -13.59
C LYS A 129 8.04 6.18 -12.29
N VAL A 130 7.08 5.71 -11.51
CA VAL A 130 7.27 4.97 -10.26
C VAL A 130 6.71 3.56 -10.42
N THR A 131 7.14 2.64 -9.58
CA THR A 131 6.65 1.26 -9.59
C THR A 131 5.91 0.97 -8.28
N ALA A 132 5.29 -0.21 -8.19
CA ALA A 132 4.66 -0.66 -6.95
C ALA A 132 5.65 -0.65 -5.77
N THR A 133 6.95 -0.88 -5.99
CA THR A 133 7.96 -0.93 -4.93
C THR A 133 8.15 0.42 -4.23
N ASN A 134 7.87 1.56 -4.90
CA ASN A 134 7.80 2.87 -4.25
C ASN A 134 6.66 2.93 -3.20
N PHE A 135 5.57 2.21 -3.43
CA PHE A 135 4.40 2.18 -2.57
C PHE A 135 4.37 1.03 -1.57
N ARG A 136 5.19 0.00 -1.81
CA ARG A 136 5.40 -1.16 -0.93
C ARG A 136 4.10 -1.90 -0.58
N PRO A 137 3.18 -2.15 -1.55
CA PRO A 137 2.03 -2.99 -1.30
C PRO A 137 2.48 -4.44 -1.04
N ASN A 138 1.65 -5.18 -0.31
CA ASN A 138 1.79 -6.62 -0.17
C ASN A 138 1.15 -7.35 -1.36
N ILE A 139 0.04 -6.81 -1.88
CA ILE A 139 -0.76 -7.41 -2.95
C ILE A 139 -1.01 -6.34 -4.02
N VAL A 140 -0.70 -6.68 -5.27
CA VAL A 140 -1.06 -5.86 -6.43
C VAL A 140 -2.12 -6.60 -7.24
N ILE A 141 -3.23 -5.92 -7.55
CA ILE A 141 -4.40 -6.52 -8.21
C ILE A 141 -4.58 -5.91 -9.61
N SER A 142 -4.81 -6.75 -10.61
CA SER A 142 -4.97 -6.38 -12.02
C SER A 142 -6.33 -6.82 -12.56
N GLY A 143 -6.85 -6.15 -13.58
CA GLY A 143 -8.18 -6.45 -14.14
C GLY A 143 -9.34 -5.70 -13.46
N CYS A 144 -9.05 -4.52 -12.91
CA CYS A 144 -10.03 -3.61 -12.31
C CYS A 144 -9.90 -2.19 -12.88
N GLY A 145 -10.90 -1.36 -12.61
CA GLY A 145 -10.89 0.07 -12.90
C GLY A 145 -9.89 0.84 -12.03
N VAL A 146 -9.57 2.06 -12.47
CA VAL A 146 -8.68 2.95 -11.73
C VAL A 146 -9.31 3.30 -10.38
N TYR A 147 -8.55 3.12 -9.29
CA TYR A 147 -8.99 3.36 -7.91
C TYR A 147 -10.16 2.50 -7.44
N GLU A 148 -10.52 1.44 -8.18
CA GLU A 148 -11.62 0.55 -7.78
C GLU A 148 -11.34 -0.12 -6.43
N GLU A 149 -10.06 -0.24 -6.02
CA GLU A 149 -9.71 -0.75 -4.70
C GLU A 149 -10.32 0.04 -3.53
N ASP A 150 -10.70 1.29 -3.76
CA ASP A 150 -11.30 2.16 -2.75
C ASP A 150 -12.72 1.70 -2.35
N THR A 151 -13.39 0.91 -3.21
CA THR A 151 -14.75 0.39 -2.98
C THR A 151 -14.78 -1.05 -2.47
N TRP A 152 -13.64 -1.75 -2.45
CA TRP A 152 -13.61 -3.16 -2.05
C TRP A 152 -13.64 -3.32 -0.55
N ASP A 153 -14.80 -3.65 0.03
CA ASP A 153 -14.91 -3.84 1.47
C ASP A 153 -14.36 -5.19 1.94
N GLU A 154 -14.64 -6.26 1.19
CA GLU A 154 -14.14 -7.60 1.47
C GLU A 154 -13.59 -8.27 0.21
N LEU A 155 -12.40 -8.85 0.33
CA LEU A 155 -11.73 -9.61 -0.72
C LEU A 155 -11.59 -11.07 -0.30
N LEU A 156 -11.84 -11.98 -1.24
CA LEU A 156 -11.46 -13.38 -1.15
C LEU A 156 -10.40 -13.67 -2.22
N ILE A 157 -9.23 -14.13 -1.81
CA ILE A 157 -8.12 -14.47 -2.70
C ILE A 157 -7.63 -15.86 -2.31
N GLY A 158 -7.77 -16.83 -3.20
CA GLY A 158 -7.62 -18.25 -2.82
C GLY A 158 -8.56 -18.59 -1.66
N ASP A 159 -8.01 -19.03 -0.54
CA ASP A 159 -8.76 -19.35 0.69
C ASP A 159 -8.74 -18.19 1.73
N VAL A 160 -8.09 -17.07 1.41
CA VAL A 160 -7.88 -15.96 2.34
C VAL A 160 -8.97 -14.90 2.22
N ARG A 161 -9.59 -14.54 3.34
CA ARG A 161 -10.52 -13.41 3.42
C ARG A 161 -9.85 -12.19 4.05
N LEU A 162 -9.90 -11.07 3.35
CA LEU A 162 -9.40 -9.78 3.78
C LEU A 162 -10.53 -8.77 3.87
N ARG A 163 -10.50 -7.91 4.89
CA ARG A 163 -11.43 -6.79 5.06
C ARG A 163 -10.70 -5.47 4.99
N ARG A 164 -11.24 -4.53 4.22
CA ARG A 164 -10.72 -3.17 4.13
C ARG A 164 -10.94 -2.44 5.46
N VAL A 165 -9.96 -1.61 5.82
CA VAL A 165 -10.03 -0.79 7.03
C VAL A 165 -10.08 0.68 6.69
N MET A 166 -9.10 1.16 5.92
CA MET A 166 -8.96 2.58 5.60
C MET A 166 -7.95 2.78 4.47
N ALA A 167 -7.94 3.96 3.86
CA ALA A 167 -6.94 4.31 2.85
C ALA A 167 -5.52 4.40 3.44
N CYS A 168 -4.51 4.13 2.62
CA CYS A 168 -3.12 4.28 3.01
C CYS A 168 -2.65 5.71 2.74
N SER A 169 -2.38 6.46 3.81
CA SER A 169 -1.74 7.77 3.70
C SER A 169 -0.26 7.64 3.35
N ARG A 170 0.18 8.32 2.30
CA ARG A 170 1.55 8.23 1.78
C ARG A 170 2.47 9.24 2.44
N CYS A 171 3.66 8.77 2.80
CA CYS A 171 4.71 9.57 3.39
C CYS A 171 5.93 9.71 2.46
N ILE A 172 6.92 10.49 2.89
CA ILE A 172 8.15 10.80 2.15
C ILE A 172 8.91 9.57 1.66
N LEU A 173 8.71 8.40 2.26
CA LEU A 173 9.35 7.17 1.81
C LEU A 173 9.01 6.80 0.36
N THR A 174 7.84 7.22 -0.15
CA THR A 174 7.48 7.01 -1.56
C THR A 174 8.39 7.72 -2.55
N THR A 175 9.14 8.74 -2.10
CA THR A 175 10.07 9.51 -2.94
C THR A 175 11.48 8.92 -2.93
N VAL A 176 11.72 7.85 -2.16
CA VAL A 176 12.95 7.08 -2.22
C VAL A 176 12.90 6.19 -3.46
N ASP A 177 13.88 6.35 -4.33
CA ASP A 177 14.08 5.50 -5.48
C ASP A 177 14.59 4.12 -5.00
N PRO A 178 13.88 3.02 -5.31
CA PRO A 178 14.18 1.70 -4.77
C PRO A 178 15.48 1.11 -5.31
N ASP A 179 15.93 1.54 -6.50
CA ASP A 179 17.10 0.99 -7.18
C ASP A 179 18.39 1.73 -6.77
N THR A 180 18.26 3.00 -6.37
CA THR A 180 19.40 3.86 -6.02
C THR A 180 19.47 4.22 -4.53
N GLY A 181 18.37 4.06 -3.78
CA GLY A 181 18.27 4.46 -2.38
C GLY A 181 18.34 5.98 -2.19
N VAL A 182 18.19 6.75 -3.26
CA VAL A 182 18.24 8.21 -3.23
C VAL A 182 16.83 8.76 -3.02
N MET A 183 16.68 9.64 -2.03
CA MET A 183 15.43 10.36 -1.81
C MET A 183 15.33 11.54 -2.77
N HIS A 184 14.37 11.48 -3.69
CA HIS A 184 14.02 12.62 -4.54
C HIS A 184 13.10 13.59 -3.82
N ARG A 185 13.14 14.86 -4.23
CA ARG A 185 12.27 15.89 -3.66
C ARG A 185 10.86 15.78 -4.27
N LYS A 186 9.87 15.77 -3.39
CA LYS A 186 8.44 16.01 -3.64
C LYS A 186 7.65 14.97 -4.43
N GLU A 187 8.15 14.38 -5.52
CA GLU A 187 7.40 13.39 -6.31
C GLU A 187 7.64 11.94 -5.83
N PRO A 188 6.62 11.06 -5.84
CA PRO A 188 5.27 11.21 -6.40
C PRO A 188 4.24 11.89 -5.47
N LEU A 189 4.65 12.36 -4.29
CA LEU A 189 3.71 12.91 -3.29
C LEU A 189 3.05 14.22 -3.72
N GLU A 190 3.73 15.07 -4.47
CA GLU A 190 3.16 16.32 -4.94
C GLU A 190 2.06 16.07 -5.97
N MET A 191 2.26 15.15 -6.91
CA MET A 191 1.18 14.69 -7.79
C MET A 191 0.00 14.11 -7.00
N LEU A 192 0.26 13.22 -6.04
CA LEU A 192 -0.81 12.65 -5.22
C LEU A 192 -1.58 13.71 -4.42
N ARG A 193 -0.92 14.76 -3.93
CA ARG A 193 -1.60 15.89 -3.26
C ARG A 193 -2.46 16.70 -4.23
N ARG A 194 -2.00 16.93 -5.46
CA ARG A 194 -2.76 17.66 -6.48
C ARG A 194 -4.10 16.96 -6.80
N CYS A 195 -4.09 15.63 -6.87
CA CYS A 195 -5.28 14.82 -7.10
C CYS A 195 -6.29 14.83 -5.94
N ILE A 196 -5.92 15.36 -4.77
CA ILE A 196 -6.81 15.50 -3.60
C ILE A 196 -7.40 16.92 -3.49
N LEU A 197 -6.76 17.90 -4.12
CA LEU A 197 -7.07 19.33 -3.97
C LEU A 197 -7.96 19.90 -5.09
N THR A 198 -8.33 19.10 -6.08
CA THR A 198 -9.27 19.54 -7.12
C THR A 198 -10.70 19.27 -6.64
N THR A 199 -11.36 20.34 -6.19
CA THR A 199 -12.80 20.29 -5.96
C THR A 199 -13.51 20.52 -7.27
N VAL A 200 -14.22 19.49 -7.75
CA VAL A 200 -15.27 19.67 -8.76
C VAL A 200 -16.51 20.15 -8.01
N ASP A 201 -17.02 21.31 -8.42
CA ASP A 201 -18.29 21.81 -7.92
C ASP A 201 -19.42 20.87 -8.37
N PRO A 202 -20.22 20.29 -7.45
CA PRO A 202 -21.20 19.26 -7.77
C PRO A 202 -22.39 19.77 -8.60
N ASP A 203 -22.63 21.08 -8.62
CA ASP A 203 -23.76 21.68 -9.35
C ASP A 203 -23.37 22.15 -10.75
N THR A 204 -22.10 22.51 -10.96
CA THR A 204 -21.63 23.14 -12.20
C THR A 204 -20.60 22.31 -12.99
N GLY A 205 -20.00 21.27 -12.37
CA GLY A 205 -18.93 20.47 -12.98
C GLY A 205 -17.62 21.25 -13.22
N VAL A 206 -17.53 22.49 -12.73
CA VAL A 206 -16.37 23.36 -12.90
C VAL A 206 -15.31 23.05 -11.85
N MET A 207 -14.05 22.94 -12.29
CA MET A 207 -12.91 22.76 -11.38
C MET A 207 -12.48 24.07 -10.76
N HIS A 208 -12.49 24.12 -9.43
CA HIS A 208 -11.85 25.21 -8.69
C HIS A 208 -10.50 24.75 -8.15
N ARG A 209 -9.42 25.46 -8.53
CA ARG A 209 -8.14 25.37 -7.84
C ARG A 209 -8.33 26.00 -6.46
N LYS A 210 -8.26 25.23 -5.37
CA LYS A 210 -8.13 25.84 -4.04
C LYS A 210 -6.78 26.56 -4.00
N GLU A 211 -6.79 27.88 -4.15
CA GLU A 211 -5.61 28.68 -3.86
C GLU A 211 -5.23 28.52 -2.38
N PRO A 212 -3.92 28.52 -2.05
CA PRO A 212 -3.48 28.54 -0.66
C PRO A 212 -4.12 29.72 0.06
N LEU A 213 -4.63 29.47 1.27
CA LEU A 213 -5.27 30.42 2.18
C LEU A 213 -4.31 31.56 2.58
N GLU A 214 -3.98 32.46 1.67
CA GLU A 214 -3.59 33.85 1.93
C GLU A 214 -4.11 34.69 0.76
N MET A 215 -4.81 35.78 1.11
CA MET A 215 -5.50 36.72 0.21
C MET A 215 -6.93 36.35 -0.20
N LEU A 216 -7.89 36.58 0.72
CA LEU A 216 -9.09 37.36 0.39
C LEU A 216 -9.74 37.94 1.67
N ARG A 217 -9.07 38.94 2.27
CA ARG A 217 -9.81 40.04 2.91
C ARG A 217 -10.19 41.00 1.80
N ARG A 218 -11.41 40.89 1.26
CA ARG A 218 -12.24 41.99 0.72
C ARG A 218 -13.39 41.43 -0.14
N SER A 219 -14.57 42.05 0.07
CA SER A 219 -15.88 41.91 -0.62
C SER A 219 -16.53 40.52 -0.57
N GLY A 220 -17.78 40.32 -0.15
CA GLY A 220 -18.89 41.23 0.12
C GLY A 220 -20.17 40.75 -0.59
N ARG A 221 -21.17 40.34 0.22
CA ARG A 221 -22.65 40.28 -0.01
C ARG A 221 -23.32 39.28 -0.97
N ASP A 222 -24.51 38.88 -0.47
CA ASP A 222 -25.76 38.40 -1.10
C ASP A 222 -25.80 37.01 -1.73
N GLU A 223 -26.92 36.26 -1.76
CA GLU A 223 -28.11 36.04 -0.93
C GLU A 223 -28.92 34.96 -1.69
N ARG A 224 -29.64 34.07 -0.97
CA ARG A 224 -30.83 33.26 -1.38
C ARG A 224 -30.71 32.01 -2.28
N SER A 225 -31.00 30.88 -1.62
CA SER A 225 -32.12 29.93 -1.83
C SER A 225 -32.36 29.29 -3.21
N ARG A 226 -32.35 27.95 -3.26
CA ARG A 226 -33.56 27.10 -3.46
C ARG A 226 -33.24 25.60 -3.35
N GLU A 227 -34.26 24.90 -2.86
CA GLU A 227 -34.39 23.48 -2.53
C GLU A 227 -35.16 22.79 -3.66
N VAL A 228 -34.77 21.57 -4.09
CA VAL A 228 -35.68 20.61 -4.74
C VAL A 228 -35.23 19.16 -4.46
N ASP A 229 -36.24 18.34 -4.23
CA ASP A 229 -36.31 16.98 -3.68
C ASP A 229 -35.58 15.84 -4.39
N ALA A 230 -35.35 14.82 -3.57
CA ALA A 230 -34.94 13.47 -3.89
C ALA A 230 -36.09 12.63 -4.48
N GLU A 231 -35.75 11.73 -5.41
CA GLU A 231 -36.54 10.52 -5.63
C GLU A 231 -35.64 9.30 -5.95
N ARG A 232 -36.20 8.12 -5.68
CA ARG A 232 -35.51 6.92 -5.19
C ARG A 232 -35.80 5.72 -6.12
N ARG A 233 -34.87 4.75 -6.11
CA ARG A 233 -34.95 3.33 -6.57
C ARG A 233 -34.63 3.11 -8.06
N SER A 234 -33.89 2.07 -8.45
CA SER A 234 -34.05 0.66 -8.08
C SER A 234 -32.78 -0.19 -8.13
N VAL A 235 -32.88 -1.35 -7.47
CA VAL A 235 -31.86 -2.34 -7.12
C VAL A 235 -31.57 -3.28 -8.30
N ALA A 236 -30.29 -3.53 -8.56
CA ALA A 236 -29.82 -4.74 -9.25
C ALA A 236 -28.77 -5.40 -8.36
N GLY A 237 -28.94 -6.71 -8.10
CA GLY A 237 -28.07 -7.48 -7.21
C GLY A 237 -26.65 -7.66 -7.75
N PRO A 238 -25.68 -8.03 -6.89
CA PRO A 238 -24.27 -8.09 -7.27
C PRO A 238 -24.01 -9.21 -8.27
N VAL A 239 -23.29 -8.85 -9.34
CA VAL A 239 -22.68 -9.80 -10.29
C VAL A 239 -21.21 -9.93 -9.88
N PRO A 240 -20.66 -11.14 -9.67
CA PRO A 240 -19.27 -11.31 -9.27
C PRO A 240 -18.32 -10.88 -10.40
N THR A 241 -17.47 -9.88 -10.14
CA THR A 241 -16.36 -9.48 -11.02
C THR A 241 -15.15 -10.35 -10.72
N VAL A 242 -14.57 -10.96 -11.76
CA VAL A 242 -13.38 -11.81 -11.69
C VAL A 242 -12.15 -10.95 -11.97
N ILE A 243 -11.21 -10.90 -11.03
CA ILE A 243 -10.02 -10.03 -11.08
C ILE A 243 -8.79 -10.88 -10.73
N SER A 244 -7.59 -10.61 -11.27
CA SER A 244 -6.38 -11.42 -11.01
C SER A 244 -5.43 -10.72 -10.03
N ALA A 245 -4.87 -11.45 -9.06
CA ALA A 245 -3.83 -10.93 -8.17
C ALA A 245 -2.42 -11.31 -8.65
N SER A 246 -1.47 -10.39 -8.60
CA SER A 246 -0.04 -10.70 -8.59
C SER A 246 0.51 -10.49 -7.17
N ALA A 247 0.87 -11.57 -6.49
CA ALA A 247 1.73 -11.50 -5.31
C ALA A 247 3.21 -11.61 -5.73
N ALA A 248 4.14 -11.14 -4.90
CA ALA A 248 5.56 -11.25 -5.20
C ALA A 248 6.15 -12.66 -4.96
N GLU A 249 5.43 -13.54 -4.24
CA GLU A 249 5.78 -14.95 -4.02
C GLU A 249 4.62 -15.71 -3.35
N GLU A 250 4.71 -17.04 -3.20
CA GLU A 250 3.71 -17.85 -2.47
C GLU A 250 3.61 -17.38 -1.01
N ALA A 251 2.40 -17.02 -0.57
CA ALA A 251 2.18 -16.50 0.79
C ALA A 251 1.13 -17.36 1.52
N SER A 252 1.58 -18.08 2.55
CA SER A 252 0.66 -18.73 3.49
C SER A 252 0.30 -17.74 4.60
N VAL A 253 -0.97 -17.37 4.68
CA VAL A 253 -1.52 -16.36 5.59
C VAL A 253 -2.23 -17.09 6.74
N HIS A 254 -1.61 -17.16 7.92
CA HIS A 254 -2.13 -17.94 9.05
C HIS A 254 -2.89 -17.06 10.06
N GLY A 255 -3.88 -17.64 10.76
CA GLY A 255 -4.89 -16.89 11.56
C GLY A 255 -4.38 -16.39 12.90
N ASP A 256 -3.29 -16.98 13.36
CA ASP A 256 -2.53 -16.56 14.55
C ASP A 256 -1.33 -15.69 14.16
N THR A 257 -1.38 -15.04 12.99
CA THR A 257 -0.16 -14.67 12.26
C THR A 257 -0.29 -13.31 11.59
N VAL A 258 0.28 -12.30 12.24
CA VAL A 258 0.69 -11.08 11.54
C VAL A 258 2.16 -11.21 11.20
N GLY A 259 2.38 -11.93 10.12
CA GLY A 259 3.67 -12.13 9.51
C GLY A 259 3.47 -13.15 8.40
N MET A 260 3.63 -12.72 7.15
CA MET A 260 4.01 -13.67 6.09
C MET A 260 5.10 -14.60 6.65
N ARG A 261 5.21 -15.84 6.14
CA ARG A 261 6.34 -16.76 6.39
C ARG A 261 7.71 -16.22 5.90
N VAL A 262 7.91 -14.92 5.97
CA VAL A 262 9.16 -14.20 5.85
C VAL A 262 9.29 -13.36 7.13
N GLY A 263 9.54 -14.05 8.24
CA GLY A 263 9.92 -13.45 9.51
C GLY A 263 11.31 -12.85 9.41
N CYS A 264 11.46 -11.78 8.63
CA CYS A 264 12.69 -11.00 8.55
C CYS A 264 12.32 -9.52 8.49
N ALA A 265 12.77 -8.77 9.49
CA ALA A 265 12.63 -7.33 9.54
C ALA A 265 13.52 -6.67 8.49
N ALA A 266 13.08 -6.71 7.25
CA ALA A 266 13.41 -5.78 6.19
C ALA A 266 12.26 -5.92 5.20
N VAL A 267 11.26 -5.04 5.27
CA VAL A 267 10.22 -4.98 4.23
C VAL A 267 10.94 -4.58 2.94
N VAL A 268 11.20 -5.57 2.11
CA VAL A 268 11.84 -5.43 0.82
C VAL A 268 11.22 -6.51 -0.05
N THR A 269 10.66 -6.05 -1.15
CA THR A 269 10.00 -6.87 -2.16
C THR A 269 11.05 -7.31 -3.18
N PRO A 270 11.12 -8.58 -3.60
CA PRO A 270 11.86 -8.95 -4.80
C PRO A 270 11.21 -8.28 -6.02
N GLY A 271 12.02 -7.83 -6.97
CA GLY A 271 11.56 -7.23 -8.23
C GLY A 271 10.82 -8.26 -9.11
N PRO A 272 9.84 -7.84 -9.93
CA PRO A 272 9.07 -8.78 -10.74
C PRO A 272 9.91 -9.32 -11.90
N ARG A 273 10.08 -10.65 -11.97
CA ARG A 273 10.34 -11.34 -13.24
C ARG A 273 9.03 -11.38 -14.02
N GLN A 274 8.96 -10.61 -15.11
CA GLN A 274 7.82 -10.64 -16.03
C GLN A 274 7.72 -12.02 -16.71
N VAL A 275 6.59 -12.70 -16.52
CA VAL A 275 6.18 -13.81 -17.39
C VAL A 275 4.83 -13.42 -17.99
N THR A 276 4.87 -12.93 -19.22
CA THR A 276 3.67 -12.69 -20.04
C THR A 276 3.15 -14.03 -20.56
N ARG A 277 1.95 -14.44 -20.14
CA ARG A 277 1.21 -15.51 -20.81
C ARG A 277 -0.09 -14.93 -21.38
N GLN A 278 -0.10 -14.82 -22.71
CA GLN A 278 -1.28 -14.46 -23.50
C GLN A 278 -2.23 -15.66 -23.49
N VAL A 279 -3.43 -15.50 -22.92
CA VAL A 279 -4.50 -16.51 -23.02
C VAL A 279 -5.49 -16.02 -24.07
N SER A 280 -5.38 -16.58 -25.27
CA SER A 280 -6.43 -16.54 -26.29
C SER A 280 -7.43 -17.65 -25.99
N GLY A 281 -8.64 -17.27 -25.57
CA GLY A 281 -9.79 -18.16 -25.45
C GLY A 281 -11.04 -17.40 -25.84
N ASP A 282 -11.78 -17.91 -26.83
CA ASP A 282 -13.00 -17.30 -27.34
C ASP A 282 -14.08 -17.23 -26.24
N ALA A 283 -14.73 -16.06 -26.13
CA ALA A 283 -15.78 -15.80 -25.16
C ALA A 283 -17.05 -16.63 -25.48
N PRO A 284 -17.73 -17.22 -24.47
CA PRO A 284 -19.00 -17.90 -24.70
C PRO A 284 -20.09 -16.90 -25.13
N SER A 285 -20.96 -17.33 -26.05
CA SER A 285 -22.01 -16.51 -26.66
C SER A 285 -22.97 -15.93 -25.60
N GLY A 286 -23.03 -14.60 -25.51
CA GLY A 286 -23.93 -13.87 -24.59
C GLY A 286 -23.27 -12.72 -23.82
N TRP A 287 -21.95 -12.55 -23.93
CA TRP A 287 -21.20 -11.49 -23.27
C TRP A 287 -21.23 -10.19 -24.08
N ILE A 288 -21.78 -9.13 -23.49
CA ILE A 288 -21.59 -7.75 -23.98
C ILE A 288 -20.26 -7.27 -23.38
N PRO A 289 -19.25 -6.90 -24.19
CA PRO A 289 -18.01 -6.35 -23.66
C PRO A 289 -18.31 -5.04 -22.92
N PRO A 290 -17.64 -4.75 -21.79
CA PRO A 290 -17.80 -3.47 -21.11
C PRO A 290 -17.47 -2.34 -22.08
N GLN A 291 -18.38 -1.37 -22.18
CA GLN A 291 -18.16 -0.17 -22.98
C GLN A 291 -16.94 0.58 -22.43
N PRO A 292 -15.96 0.96 -23.27
CA PRO A 292 -14.83 1.76 -22.81
C PRO A 292 -15.35 3.09 -22.25
N LEU A 293 -14.89 3.45 -21.05
CA LEU A 293 -15.08 4.79 -20.52
C LEU A 293 -14.47 5.82 -21.50
N PRO A 294 -15.06 7.02 -21.63
CA PRO A 294 -14.56 8.03 -22.54
C PRO A 294 -13.10 8.36 -22.22
N ALA A 295 -12.24 8.35 -23.24
CA ALA A 295 -10.84 8.69 -23.12
C ALA A 295 -10.67 10.12 -22.56
N CYS A 296 -9.79 10.32 -21.56
CA CYS A 296 -9.37 11.66 -21.13
C CYS A 296 -8.70 12.36 -22.35
N ASP A 297 -9.22 13.54 -22.72
CA ASP A 297 -8.69 14.39 -23.79
C ASP A 297 -7.26 14.86 -23.44
N PRO A 298 -6.24 14.52 -24.27
CA PRO A 298 -4.85 14.88 -24.00
C PRO A 298 -4.57 16.39 -24.04
N GLN A 299 -5.48 17.22 -24.55
CA GLN A 299 -5.30 18.67 -24.61
C GLN A 299 -5.75 19.42 -23.34
N ASN A 300 -6.42 18.76 -22.39
CA ASN A 300 -6.92 19.39 -21.18
C ASN A 300 -6.38 18.69 -19.91
N SER A 301 -5.07 18.85 -19.65
CA SER A 301 -4.33 18.23 -18.54
C SER A 301 -4.85 18.53 -17.12
N LEU A 302 -5.85 19.40 -16.98
CA LEU A 302 -6.43 19.80 -15.69
C LEU A 302 -7.68 18.99 -15.31
N SER A 303 -8.42 18.39 -16.25
CA SER A 303 -9.75 17.78 -15.99
C SER A 303 -9.76 16.41 -15.32
N CYS A 304 -8.62 15.71 -15.28
CA CYS A 304 -8.58 14.28 -14.90
C CYS A 304 -8.27 14.06 -13.38
N CYS A 305 -8.26 15.11 -12.54
CA CYS A 305 -7.89 15.04 -11.11
C CYS A 305 -9.04 14.83 -10.11
N SER A 306 -10.29 14.65 -10.55
CA SER A 306 -11.49 14.84 -9.70
C SER A 306 -11.76 13.80 -8.60
N TYR A 307 -11.17 12.61 -8.60
CA TYR A 307 -11.78 11.46 -7.90
C TYR A 307 -11.24 11.11 -6.50
N ARG A 308 -10.21 11.77 -5.96
CA ARG A 308 -9.70 11.44 -4.60
C ARG A 308 -9.90 12.54 -3.59
N GLN A 309 -11.13 13.05 -3.50
CA GLN A 309 -11.54 13.71 -2.26
C GLN A 309 -11.64 12.64 -1.17
N CYS A 310 -10.79 12.74 -0.15
CA CYS A 310 -11.09 12.08 1.11
C CYS A 310 -12.48 12.52 1.54
N ASP A 311 -13.37 11.58 1.86
CA ASP A 311 -14.67 11.89 2.43
C ASP A 311 -14.45 12.92 3.57
N PRO A 312 -15.13 14.07 3.58
CA PRO A 312 -14.95 15.09 4.60
C PRO A 312 -15.10 14.55 6.03
N SER A 313 -15.92 13.52 6.23
CA SER A 313 -16.07 12.82 7.51
C SER A 313 -14.80 12.08 7.94
N GLU A 314 -14.03 11.58 6.98
CA GLU A 314 -12.76 10.88 7.20
C GLU A 314 -11.53 11.80 7.19
N GLN A 315 -11.68 13.08 6.85
CA GLN A 315 -10.56 14.02 6.76
C GLN A 315 -9.74 14.11 8.05
N LYS A 316 -10.39 13.92 9.21
CA LYS A 316 -9.73 13.87 10.53
C LYS A 316 -8.76 12.69 10.67
N LEU A 317 -8.97 11.59 9.94
CA LEU A 317 -8.14 10.39 9.99
C LEU A 317 -6.81 10.57 9.25
N TYR A 318 -6.80 11.32 8.15
CA TYR A 318 -5.65 11.41 7.25
C TYR A 318 -4.96 12.79 7.24
N GLY A 319 -5.66 13.83 7.71
CA GLY A 319 -5.15 15.20 7.72
C GLY A 319 -4.86 15.73 6.30
N LYS A 320 -3.62 16.16 6.05
CA LYS A 320 -3.16 16.67 4.74
C LYS A 320 -2.31 15.66 3.95
N LEU A 321 -2.22 14.41 4.44
CA LEU A 321 -1.40 13.41 3.79
C LEU A 321 -2.10 12.88 2.54
N PRO A 322 -1.37 12.73 1.43
CA PRO A 322 -1.97 12.13 0.25
C PRO A 322 -2.32 10.66 0.47
N LEU A 323 -3.31 10.15 -0.23
CA LEU A 323 -3.75 8.75 -0.14
C LEU A 323 -3.30 7.98 -1.38
N PHE A 324 -2.89 6.70 -1.23
CA PHE A 324 -2.63 5.77 -2.34
C PHE A 324 -2.59 4.30 -1.86
N GLY A 325 -3.44 3.45 -2.42
CA GLY A 325 -3.69 2.09 -1.91
C GLY A 325 -4.54 2.03 -0.64
N GLN A 326 -4.91 0.82 -0.23
CA GLN A 326 -5.87 0.53 0.83
C GLN A 326 -5.30 -0.45 1.86
N TYR A 327 -5.55 -0.19 3.14
CA TYR A 327 -5.18 -1.10 4.21
C TYR A 327 -6.26 -2.16 4.41
N PHE A 328 -5.80 -3.41 4.50
CA PHE A 328 -6.62 -4.57 4.76
C PHE A 328 -6.15 -5.31 6.01
N VAL A 329 -7.06 -6.02 6.64
CA VAL A 329 -6.79 -6.95 7.75
C VAL A 329 -7.33 -8.33 7.44
N LEU A 330 -6.74 -9.33 8.10
CA LEU A 330 -7.15 -10.71 7.92
C LEU A 330 -8.47 -10.99 8.63
N GLN A 331 -9.44 -11.52 7.91
CA GLN A 331 -10.66 -12.10 8.49
C GLN A 331 -10.55 -13.62 8.60
N SER A 332 -10.02 -14.26 7.56
CA SER A 332 -9.86 -15.72 7.55
C SER A 332 -8.52 -16.09 6.92
N PRO A 333 -7.70 -16.88 7.62
CA PRO A 333 -6.43 -17.36 7.10
C PRO A 333 -6.61 -18.40 5.99
N GLY A 334 -5.55 -18.59 5.21
CA GLY A 334 -5.53 -19.45 4.03
C GLY A 334 -4.20 -19.29 3.30
N THR A 335 -4.16 -19.69 2.03
CA THR A 335 -2.99 -19.50 1.17
C THR A 335 -3.37 -18.65 -0.04
N VAL A 336 -2.48 -17.72 -0.39
CA VAL A 336 -2.56 -16.91 -1.61
C VAL A 336 -1.36 -17.24 -2.49
N ARG A 337 -1.61 -17.42 -3.78
CA ARG A 337 -0.61 -17.59 -4.82
C ARG A 337 -0.71 -16.47 -5.85
N VAL A 338 0.42 -16.20 -6.49
CA VAL A 338 0.46 -15.32 -7.65
C VAL A 338 -0.42 -15.90 -8.75
N GLY A 339 -1.31 -15.08 -9.30
CA GLY A 339 -2.28 -15.48 -10.31
C GLY A 339 -3.62 -15.95 -9.75
N ASP A 340 -3.78 -16.03 -8.42
CA ASP A 340 -5.07 -16.35 -7.83
C ASP A 340 -6.15 -15.35 -8.24
N THR A 341 -7.35 -15.87 -8.46
CA THR A 341 -8.54 -15.06 -8.69
C THR A 341 -8.96 -14.37 -7.41
N VAL A 342 -9.28 -13.08 -7.54
CA VAL A 342 -9.82 -12.21 -6.50
C VAL A 342 -11.33 -12.12 -6.70
N TYR A 343 -12.06 -12.39 -5.63
CA TYR A 343 -13.51 -12.20 -5.57
C TYR A 343 -13.86 -11.07 -4.61
N LEU A 344 -14.80 -10.21 -5.02
CA LEU A 344 -15.38 -9.16 -4.18
C LEU A 344 -16.59 -9.74 -3.44
N LEU A 345 -16.57 -9.80 -2.11
CA LEU A 345 -17.63 -10.45 -1.33
C LEU A 345 -18.75 -9.50 -0.90
N SER A 346 -18.49 -8.20 -0.89
CA SER A 346 -19.47 -7.15 -0.57
C SER A 346 -19.08 -5.84 -1.26
N GLN A 347 -20.05 -5.19 -1.91
CA GLN A 347 -19.98 -3.82 -2.44
C GLN A 347 -21.04 -2.95 -1.77
#